data_AF-A0A9P7YWQ7-F1
#
_entry.id   AF-A0A9P7YWQ7-F1
#
_cell.length_a   1.000
_cell.length_b   1.000
_cell.length_c   1.000
_cell.angle_alpha   90.00
_cell.angle_beta   90.00
_cell.angle_gamma   90.00
#
_symmetry.space_group_name_H-M   'P 1'
#
loop_
_entity.id
_entity.type
_entity.pdbx_description
1 polymer ?
#
loop_
_entity_poly.entity_id
_entity_poly.type
_entity_poly.pdbx_seq_one_letter_code
_entity_poly.pdbx_strand_id
1 'polypeptide(L)'
;MLTVGLTGITPRHPRIAVFTPLSQSTLPPLHNPIFGGNFMALSFHVRTQDSEPTESFVELSYGNDRKSFSGMHRFGVFREGMNEEVVVRYSCIAYNPREDKPIFAKSRSPRSVSLFHCFYARCLFRDGTREVLRG
;
A
#
# COMPACT_ATOMS: atom_id res chain seq x y z
N MET A 1 -3.77 -5.46 -28.50
CA MET A 1 -4.04 -4.21 -27.76
C MET A 1 -5.46 -4.30 -27.24
N LEU A 2 -5.63 -4.62 -25.95
CA LEU A 2 -6.93 -4.86 -25.34
C LEU A 2 -7.50 -3.53 -24.87
N THR A 3 -8.54 -3.05 -25.56
CA THR A 3 -9.28 -1.84 -25.19
C THR A 3 -10.32 -2.23 -24.15
N VAL A 4 -10.17 -1.76 -22.91
CA VAL A 4 -11.23 -1.84 -21.90
C VAL A 4 -11.96 -0.50 -21.91
N GLY A 5 -13.05 -0.44 -22.67
CA GLY A 5 -13.91 0.73 -22.78
C GLY A 5 -14.95 0.77 -21.66
N LEU A 6 -15.05 1.91 -20.98
CA LEU A 6 -16.26 2.30 -20.25
C LEU A 6 -16.97 3.36 -21.11
N THR A 7 -17.91 2.94 -21.96
CA THR A 7 -18.77 3.85 -22.73
C THR A 7 -19.88 4.38 -21.83
N GLY A 8 -19.99 5.71 -21.74
CA GLY A 8 -21.16 6.38 -21.15
C GLY A 8 -20.89 7.24 -19.90
N ILE A 9 -19.66 7.31 -19.40
CA ILE A 9 -19.32 8.18 -18.27
C ILE A 9 -18.34 9.23 -18.76
N THR A 10 -18.81 10.45 -19.03
CA THR A 10 -17.93 11.62 -19.23
C THR A 10 -17.19 11.89 -17.92
N PRO A 11 -15.89 11.59 -17.78
CA PRO A 11 -15.20 11.80 -16.52
C PRO A 11 -14.86 13.30 -16.45
N ARG A 12 -15.61 14.07 -15.66
CA ARG A 12 -15.21 15.44 -15.27
C ARG A 12 -14.15 15.42 -14.15
N HIS A 13 -13.22 14.48 -14.20
CA HIS A 13 -12.10 14.40 -13.25
C HIS A 13 -10.81 14.08 -14.02
N PRO A 14 -9.66 14.64 -13.60
CA PRO A 14 -8.40 14.39 -14.26
C PRO A 14 -8.14 12.89 -14.32
N ARG A 15 -7.64 12.42 -15.47
CA ARG A 15 -7.27 11.02 -15.74
C ARG A 15 -6.70 10.38 -14.48
N ILE A 16 -7.22 9.22 -14.10
CA ILE A 16 -6.58 8.39 -13.08
C ILE A 16 -5.20 8.01 -13.62
N ALA A 17 -4.22 8.78 -13.13
CA ALA A 17 -2.78 8.63 -13.11
C ALA A 17 -2.07 8.22 -14.41
N VAL A 18 -1.26 9.15 -14.93
CA VAL A 18 0.06 8.76 -15.44
C VAL A 18 0.79 8.11 -14.27
N PHE A 19 1.12 6.83 -14.38
CA PHE A 19 1.94 6.14 -13.40
C PHE A 19 3.36 6.66 -13.55
N THR A 20 3.80 7.52 -12.64
CA THR A 20 5.23 7.78 -12.52
C THR A 20 5.87 6.49 -12.01
N PRO A 21 6.76 5.84 -12.79
CA PRO A 21 7.43 4.65 -12.33
C PRO A 21 8.21 4.99 -11.05
N LEU A 22 8.09 4.11 -10.05
CA LEU A 22 8.91 4.23 -8.85
C LEU A 22 10.34 3.81 -9.17
N SER A 23 11.30 4.45 -8.50
CA SER A 23 12.68 4.02 -8.57
C SER A 23 12.81 2.58 -8.04
N GLN A 24 13.63 1.77 -8.70
CA GLN A 24 13.96 0.42 -8.24
C GLN A 24 15.04 0.44 -7.15
N SER A 25 15.78 1.54 -7.00
CA SER A 25 16.93 1.63 -6.09
C SER A 25 16.71 2.55 -4.90
N THR A 26 15.65 3.36 -4.91
CA THR A 26 15.39 4.35 -3.85
C THR A 26 13.94 4.30 -3.41
N LEU A 27 13.72 4.41 -2.10
CA LEU A 27 12.38 4.54 -1.54
C LEU A 27 11.73 5.87 -1.98
N PRO A 28 10.39 5.92 -2.09
CA PRO A 28 9.68 7.17 -2.32
C PRO A 28 9.97 8.19 -1.20
N PRO A 29 10.06 9.49 -1.50
CA PRO A 29 10.16 10.50 -0.46
C PRO A 29 8.96 10.43 0.48
N LEU A 30 9.22 10.66 1.78
CA LEU A 30 8.15 10.72 2.78
C LEU A 30 7.16 11.83 2.45
N HIS A 31 5.90 11.57 2.76
CA HIS A 31 4.79 12.52 2.64
C HIS A 31 4.50 13.01 1.21
N ASN A 32 5.12 12.39 0.20
CA ASN A 32 4.83 12.68 -1.19
C ASN A 32 3.75 11.73 -1.73
N PRO A 33 2.71 12.25 -2.39
CA PRO A 33 1.70 11.40 -3.01
C PRO A 33 2.27 10.62 -4.20
N ILE A 34 1.95 9.33 -4.27
CA ILE A 34 2.31 8.42 -5.36
C ILE A 34 1.03 7.80 -5.96
N PHE A 35 1.14 7.24 -7.16
CA PHE A 35 0.02 6.60 -7.89
C PHE A 35 -1.22 7.50 -8.02
N GLY A 36 -1.02 8.71 -8.53
CA GLY A 36 -2.10 9.68 -8.77
C GLY A 36 -2.73 10.22 -7.49
N GLY A 37 -2.00 10.25 -6.38
CA GLY A 37 -2.46 10.83 -5.12
C GLY A 37 -3.17 9.85 -4.19
N ASN A 38 -3.23 8.57 -4.53
CA ASN A 38 -3.95 7.57 -3.75
C ASN A 38 -3.12 6.95 -2.63
N PHE A 39 -1.79 7.03 -2.72
CA PHE A 39 -0.88 6.46 -1.74
C PHE A 39 0.19 7.47 -1.37
N MET A 40 0.82 7.28 -0.22
CA MET A 40 1.92 8.13 0.24
C MET A 40 2.74 7.39 1.30
N ALA A 41 4.07 7.45 1.17
CA ALA A 41 4.98 6.91 2.17
C ALA A 41 4.90 7.74 3.46
N LEU A 42 4.66 7.08 4.59
CA LEU A 42 4.53 7.73 5.89
C LEU A 42 5.82 7.64 6.69
N SER A 43 6.43 6.47 6.68
CA SER A 43 7.65 6.16 7.43
C SER A 43 8.35 4.99 6.77
N PHE A 44 9.66 4.92 6.93
CA PHE A 44 10.41 3.72 6.62
C PHE A 44 11.63 3.64 7.54
N HIS A 45 12.12 2.43 7.73
CA HIS A 45 13.39 2.16 8.35
C HIS A 45 14.11 1.11 7.50
N VAL A 46 15.33 1.43 7.08
CA VAL A 46 16.20 0.46 6.40
C VAL A 46 17.30 0.12 7.37
N ARG A 47 17.37 -1.15 7.77
CA ARG A 47 18.38 -1.64 8.70
C ARG A 47 19.77 -1.42 8.11
N THR A 48 20.67 -0.86 8.93
CA THR A 48 22.11 -0.83 8.70
C THR A 48 22.80 -1.86 9.58
N GLN A 49 24.07 -2.21 9.31
CA GLN A 49 24.78 -3.29 10.03
C GLN A 49 24.69 -3.19 11.56
N ASP A 50 24.63 -1.98 12.11
CA ASP A 50 24.68 -1.71 13.55
C ASP A 50 23.35 -1.26 14.18
N SER A 51 22.22 -1.35 13.46
CA SER A 51 20.93 -0.85 13.97
C SER A 51 20.02 -1.95 14.52
N GLU A 52 19.63 -1.81 15.79
CA GLU A 52 18.34 -2.30 16.30
C GLU A 52 17.24 -1.29 15.91
N PRO A 53 16.05 -1.71 15.46
CA PRO A 53 15.52 -3.07 15.45
C PRO A 53 16.00 -3.91 14.24
N THR A 54 15.93 -5.23 14.39
CA THR A 54 16.23 -6.25 13.36
C THR A 54 15.30 -6.25 12.13
N GLU A 55 14.35 -5.31 12.04
CA GLU A 55 13.36 -5.21 10.95
C GLU A 55 13.63 -3.98 10.07
N SER A 56 13.72 -4.17 8.74
CA SER A 56 13.53 -3.07 7.79
C SER A 56 12.06 -2.97 7.40
N PHE A 57 11.46 -1.78 7.38
CA PHE A 57 10.06 -1.62 7.02
C PHE A 57 9.78 -0.37 6.18
N VAL A 58 8.64 -0.38 5.50
CA VAL A 58 8.03 0.80 4.87
C VAL A 58 6.53 0.83 5.19
N GLU A 59 6.04 2.01 5.52
CA GLU A 59 4.63 2.29 5.79
C GLU A 59 4.07 3.17 4.67
N LEU A 60 3.03 2.66 4.02
CA LEU A 60 2.32 3.31 2.92
C LEU A 60 0.89 3.60 3.36
N SER A 61 0.55 4.87 3.49
CA SER A 61 -0.85 5.27 3.59
C SER A 61 -1.55 5.09 2.25
N TYR A 62 -2.85 4.85 2.31
CA TYR A 62 -3.73 4.95 1.17
C TYR A 62 -4.93 5.83 1.50
N GLY A 63 -5.54 6.39 0.47
CA GLY A 63 -6.74 7.21 0.60
C GLY A 63 -6.97 8.05 -0.64
N ASN A 64 -7.63 9.18 -0.44
CA ASN A 64 -7.92 10.12 -1.50
C ASN A 64 -7.65 11.53 -0.98
N ASP A 65 -6.88 12.28 -1.75
CA ASP A 65 -6.52 13.69 -1.56
C ASP A 65 -7.74 14.61 -1.32
N ARG A 66 -8.90 14.26 -1.86
CA ARG A 66 -10.16 15.01 -1.70
C ARG A 66 -11.03 14.55 -0.52
N LYS A 67 -10.83 13.35 0.03
CA LYS A 67 -11.77 12.78 1.02
C LYS A 67 -11.15 12.52 2.40
N SER A 68 -10.05 11.79 2.52
CA SER A 68 -9.32 11.54 3.79
C SER A 68 -8.33 10.36 3.67
N PHE A 69 -7.40 10.30 4.63
CA PHE A 69 -6.67 9.08 4.97
C PHE A 69 -7.64 7.92 5.19
N SER A 70 -7.38 6.82 4.51
CA SER A 70 -8.25 5.65 4.47
C SER A 70 -7.68 4.46 5.25
N GLY A 71 -6.37 4.46 5.46
CA GLY A 71 -5.66 3.41 6.14
C GLY A 71 -4.19 3.41 5.77
N MET A 72 -3.48 2.41 6.28
CA MET A 72 -2.08 2.19 5.94
C MET A 72 -1.75 0.70 5.81
N HIS A 73 -0.77 0.42 4.98
CA HIS A 73 -0.10 -0.86 4.87
C HIS A 73 1.33 -0.72 5.38
N ARG A 74 1.79 -1.68 6.16
CA ARG A 74 3.20 -1.83 6.54
C ARG A 74 3.75 -3.10 5.92
N PHE A 75 4.87 -2.97 5.24
CA PHE A 75 5.66 -4.08 4.75
C PHE A 75 6.96 -4.10 5.56
N GLY A 76 7.22 -5.22 6.23
CA GLY A 76 8.40 -5.42 7.06
C GLY A 76 9.21 -6.60 6.55
N VAL A 77 10.52 -6.51 6.68
CA VAL A 77 11.48 -7.57 6.37
C VAL A 77 12.32 -7.77 7.62
N PHE A 78 12.18 -8.95 8.21
CA PHE A 78 12.90 -9.37 9.40
C PHE A 78 13.90 -10.45 9.02
N ARG A 79 15.12 -10.36 9.56
CA ARG A 79 16.17 -11.37 9.35
C ARG A 79 16.45 -12.04 10.69
N GLU A 80 16.15 -13.33 10.81
CA GLU A 80 16.31 -14.07 12.05
C GLU A 80 17.57 -14.95 12.02
N GLY A 81 18.47 -14.76 13.00
CA GLY A 81 19.61 -15.64 13.23
C GLY A 81 20.74 -15.58 12.19
N MET A 82 21.72 -16.47 12.35
CA MET A 82 22.92 -16.60 11.49
C MET A 82 22.62 -17.28 10.14
N ASN A 83 21.42 -17.85 9.96
CA ASN A 83 21.07 -18.72 8.83
C ASN A 83 20.34 -18.00 7.68
N GLU A 84 20.38 -16.66 7.63
CA GLU A 84 19.81 -15.84 6.54
C GLU A 84 18.31 -16.05 6.26
N GLU A 85 17.52 -16.60 7.19
CA GLU A 85 16.07 -16.71 6.99
C GLU A 85 15.45 -15.30 7.00
N VAL A 86 14.72 -15.00 5.92
CA VAL A 86 14.06 -13.71 5.72
C VAL A 86 12.56 -13.89 5.88
N VAL A 87 12.01 -13.26 6.92
CA VAL A 87 10.57 -13.22 7.17
C VAL A 87 10.02 -11.91 6.64
N VAL A 88 9.13 -11.99 5.65
CA VAL A 88 8.39 -10.83 5.14
C VAL A 88 7.05 -10.74 5.86
N ARG A 89 6.79 -9.60 6.52
CA ARG A 89 5.56 -9.31 7.25
C ARG A 89 4.72 -8.28 6.53
N TYR A 90 3.42 -8.51 6.52
CA TYR A 90 2.43 -7.57 6.03
C TYR A 90 1.41 -7.26 7.12
N SER A 91 1.22 -5.98 7.38
CA SER A 91 0.20 -5.47 8.29
C SER A 91 -0.66 -4.42 7.59
N CYS A 92 -1.96 -4.42 7.90
CA CYS A 92 -2.91 -3.47 7.33
C CYS A 92 -3.81 -2.90 8.43
N ILE A 93 -4.01 -1.59 8.38
CA ILE A 93 -5.02 -0.88 9.15
C ILE A 93 -5.94 -0.17 8.16
N ALA A 94 -7.24 -0.49 8.20
CA ALA A 94 -8.28 0.12 7.39
C ALA A 94 -9.21 0.95 8.27
N TYR A 95 -8.83 2.21 8.52
CA TYR A 95 -9.48 3.05 9.51
C TYR A 95 -9.54 4.51 9.06
N ASN A 96 -10.67 5.17 9.31
CA ASN A 96 -10.80 6.61 9.11
C ASN A 96 -10.67 7.32 10.47
N PRO A 97 -9.48 7.89 10.78
CA PRO A 97 -9.24 8.54 12.07
C PRO A 97 -10.05 9.83 12.27
N ARG A 98 -10.65 10.39 11.21
CA ARG A 98 -11.49 11.61 11.33
C ARG A 98 -12.88 11.34 11.89
N GLU A 99 -13.41 10.13 11.69
CA GLU A 99 -14.79 9.80 12.06
C GLU A 99 -14.88 8.73 13.17
N ASP A 100 -13.74 8.27 13.67
CA ASP A 100 -13.59 7.17 14.61
C ASP A 100 -14.38 5.92 14.18
N LYS A 101 -14.31 5.59 12.88
CA LYS A 101 -15.08 4.51 12.26
C LYS A 101 -14.24 3.70 11.28
N PRO A 102 -14.52 2.39 11.12
CA PRO A 102 -13.97 1.60 10.03
C PRO A 102 -14.29 2.26 8.69
N ILE A 103 -13.33 2.26 7.77
CA ILE A 103 -13.46 2.98 6.49
C ILE A 103 -14.69 2.56 5.67
N PHE A 104 -15.11 1.30 5.78
CA PHE A 104 -16.25 0.76 5.02
C PHE A 104 -17.58 0.84 5.76
N ALA A 105 -17.64 1.45 6.95
CA ALA A 105 -18.86 1.48 7.76
C ALA A 105 -20.06 2.13 7.05
N LYS A 106 -19.79 3.09 6.14
CA LYS A 106 -20.82 3.80 5.35
C LYS A 106 -21.12 3.16 3.99
N SER A 107 -20.46 2.05 3.65
CA SER A 107 -20.72 1.34 2.39
C SER A 107 -22.09 0.67 2.44
N ARG A 108 -22.73 0.46 1.27
CA ARG A 108 -23.94 -0.36 1.15
C ARG A 108 -23.74 -1.78 1.68
N SER A 109 -22.51 -2.29 1.63
CA SER A 109 -22.16 -3.64 2.10
C SER A 109 -20.81 -3.64 2.84
N PRO A 110 -20.76 -3.19 4.11
CA PRO A 110 -19.50 -3.01 4.86
C PRO A 110 -18.67 -4.30 4.98
N ARG A 111 -19.34 -5.42 5.26
CA ARG A 111 -18.68 -6.74 5.38
C ARG A 111 -18.04 -7.17 4.07
N SER A 112 -18.78 -7.09 2.95
CA SER A 112 -18.28 -7.53 1.65
C SER A 112 -17.10 -6.67 1.18
N VAL A 113 -17.16 -5.35 1.37
CA VAL A 113 -16.05 -4.47 1.00
C VAL A 113 -14.83 -4.71 1.88
N SER A 114 -15.02 -4.95 3.18
CA SER A 114 -13.93 -5.31 4.08
C SER A 114 -13.27 -6.64 3.69
N LEU A 115 -14.06 -7.67 3.38
CA LEU A 115 -13.54 -8.96 2.90
C LEU A 115 -12.80 -8.83 1.58
N PHE A 116 -13.36 -8.07 0.63
CA PHE A 116 -12.70 -7.79 -0.63
C PHE A 116 -11.37 -7.07 -0.41
N HIS A 117 -11.33 -6.05 0.45
CA HIS A 117 -10.09 -5.34 0.79
C HIS A 117 -9.05 -6.29 1.39
N CYS A 118 -9.41 -7.12 2.36
CA CYS A 118 -8.53 -8.11 2.96
C CYS A 118 -7.99 -9.12 1.93
N PHE A 119 -8.84 -9.63 1.05
CA PHE A 119 -8.44 -10.55 -0.02
C PHE A 119 -7.48 -9.86 -1.00
N TYR A 120 -7.85 -8.68 -1.48
CA TYR A 120 -7.05 -7.88 -2.39
C TYR A 120 -5.67 -7.55 -1.81
N ALA A 121 -5.61 -7.09 -0.56
CA ALA A 121 -4.38 -6.85 0.18
C ALA A 121 -3.46 -8.07 0.25
N ARG A 122 -4.02 -9.25 0.57
CA ARG A 122 -3.26 -10.51 0.62
C ARG A 122 -2.73 -10.92 -0.75
N CYS A 123 -3.52 -10.77 -1.81
CA CYS A 123 -3.08 -11.05 -3.18
C CYS A 123 -1.94 -10.13 -3.59
N LEU A 124 -2.07 -8.81 -3.35
CA LEU A 124 -1.00 -7.85 -3.64
C LEU A 124 0.29 -8.19 -2.88
N PHE A 125 0.19 -8.55 -1.61
CA PHE A 125 1.35 -8.92 -0.82
C PHE A 125 2.04 -10.18 -1.34
N ARG A 126 1.25 -11.21 -1.66
CA ARG A 126 1.75 -12.47 -2.24
C ARG A 126 2.45 -12.21 -3.57
N ASP A 127 1.80 -11.49 -4.48
CA ASP A 127 2.32 -11.25 -5.82
C ASP A 127 3.55 -10.31 -5.77
N GLY A 128 3.52 -9.28 -4.93
CA GLY A 128 4.67 -8.40 -4.71
C GLY A 128 5.90 -9.15 -4.16
N THR A 129 5.71 -10.01 -3.16
CA THR A 129 6.79 -10.86 -2.63
C THR A 129 7.32 -11.81 -3.70
N ARG A 130 6.43 -12.40 -4.50
CA ARG A 130 6.82 -13.29 -5.60
C ARG A 130 7.68 -12.59 -6.64
N GLU A 131 7.34 -11.36 -7.03
CA GLU A 131 8.13 -10.61 -8.02
C GLU A 131 9.51 -10.21 -7.47
N VAL A 132 9.61 -9.83 -6.20
CA VAL A 132 10.91 -9.56 -5.55
C VAL A 132 11.80 -10.82 -5.52
N LEU A 133 11.21 -12.00 -5.26
CA LEU A 133 11.95 -13.26 -5.25
C LEU A 133 12.36 -13.76 -6.65
N ARG A 134 11.77 -13.21 -7.72
CA ARG A 134 12.09 -13.59 -9.10
C ARG A 134 13.32 -12.87 -9.66
N GLY A 135 13.67 -11.71 -9.11
CA GLY A 135 14.76 -10.85 -9.60
C GLY A 135 14.30 -9.96 -10.75
#